data_AF-A0A1H6GZE0-F1
#
_entry.id   AF-A0A1H6GZE0-F1
#
_cell.length_a   1.000
_cell.length_b   1.000
_cell.length_c   1.000
_cell.angle_alpha   90.00
_cell.angle_beta   90.00
_cell.angle_gamma   90.00
#
_symmetry.space_group_name_H-M   'P 1'
#
loop_
_entity.id
_entity.type
_entity.pdbx_description
1 polymer ?
#
loop_
_entity_poly.entity_id
_entity_poly.type
_entity_poly.pdbx_seq_one_letter_code
_entity_poly.pdbx_strand_id
1 'polypeptide(L)'
;MLVGRVKITNANGVVEYDNFTKPDTETKFTGFNFQKDLKAYLKDFSGDKSGCIDYGFFYMWIKPETPTQLGVNFHPDNDIVTQNCSNFQTTLPDNKIIHLTKQ
;
A
#
# COMPACT_ATOMS: atom_id res chain seq x y z
N MET A 1 -9.04 -15.77 -0.74
CA MET A 1 -8.88 -14.62 -1.65
C MET A 1 -10.27 -14.11 -1.97
N LEU A 2 -10.59 -12.87 -1.60
CA LEU A 2 -11.80 -12.16 -1.99
C LEU A 2 -11.77 -11.85 -3.48
N VAL A 3 -12.91 -12.04 -4.12
CA VAL A 3 -13.15 -11.72 -5.53
C VAL A 3 -13.97 -10.44 -5.59
N GLY A 4 -13.41 -9.41 -6.22
CA GLY A 4 -14.03 -8.11 -6.34
C GLY A 4 -14.82 -7.96 -7.64
N ARG A 5 -16.05 -7.46 -7.50
CA ARG A 5 -16.97 -7.19 -8.59
C ARG A 5 -17.13 -5.68 -8.78
N VAL A 6 -16.94 -5.17 -10.00
CA VAL A 6 -16.99 -3.75 -10.31
C VAL A 6 -17.54 -3.51 -11.71
N LYS A 7 -18.27 -2.40 -11.85
CA LYS A 7 -18.73 -1.84 -13.11
C LYS A 7 -18.20 -0.41 -13.22
N ILE A 8 -17.46 -0.11 -14.27
CA ILE A 8 -16.89 1.21 -14.54
C ILE A 8 -17.70 1.83 -15.68
N THR A 9 -18.25 3.00 -15.42
CA THR A 9 -19.05 3.76 -16.40
C THR A 9 -18.41 5.14 -16.55
N ASN A 10 -18.17 5.58 -17.79
CA ASN A 10 -17.63 6.91 -18.04
C ASN A 10 -18.70 8.00 -17.84
N ALA A 11 -18.30 9.28 -17.89
CA ALA A 11 -19.20 10.41 -17.66
C ALA A 11 -20.36 10.50 -18.66
N ASN A 12 -20.23 9.87 -19.83
CA ASN A 12 -21.27 9.82 -20.87
C ASN A 12 -22.22 8.62 -20.69
N GLY A 13 -22.07 7.83 -19.62
CA GLY A 13 -22.92 6.66 -19.36
C GLY A 13 -22.49 5.37 -20.06
N VAL A 14 -21.33 5.34 -20.73
CA VAL A 14 -20.83 4.14 -21.41
C VAL A 14 -20.13 3.22 -20.41
N VAL A 15 -20.45 1.92 -20.47
CA VAL A 15 -19.83 0.89 -19.63
C VAL A 15 -18.48 0.48 -20.21
N GLU A 16 -17.40 0.90 -19.57
CA GLU A 16 -16.01 0.61 -19.97
C GLU A 16 -15.55 -0.77 -19.45
N TYR A 17 -16.14 -1.22 -18.34
CA TYR A 17 -15.84 -2.52 -17.73
C TYR A 17 -17.03 -2.98 -16.89
N ASP A 18 -17.41 -4.25 -16.99
CA ASP A 18 -18.42 -4.88 -16.14
C ASP A 18 -18.08 -6.36 -15.97
N ASN A 19 -17.82 -6.76 -14.73
CA ASN A 19 -17.52 -8.15 -14.39
C ASN A 19 -18.55 -8.81 -13.47
N PHE A 20 -19.74 -8.23 -13.29
CA PHE A 20 -20.75 -8.76 -12.36
C PHE A 20 -21.23 -10.17 -12.74
N THR A 21 -21.25 -10.48 -14.04
CA THR A 21 -21.73 -11.78 -14.57
C THR A 21 -20.59 -12.73 -14.98
N LYS A 22 -19.34 -12.32 -14.79
CA LYS A 22 -18.17 -13.11 -15.22
C LYS A 22 -17.85 -14.22 -14.20
N PRO A 23 -17.26 -15.35 -14.62
CA PRO A 23 -16.78 -16.35 -13.67
C PRO A 23 -15.66 -15.76 -12.79
N ASP A 24 -15.49 -16.30 -11.58
CA ASP A 24 -14.48 -15.81 -10.61
C ASP A 24 -13.06 -15.80 -11.20
N THR A 25 -12.73 -16.76 -12.06
CA THR A 25 -11.44 -16.88 -12.76
C THR A 25 -11.14 -15.74 -13.74
N GLU A 26 -12.18 -15.03 -14.19
CA GLU A 26 -12.07 -13.89 -15.10
C GLU A 26 -12.08 -12.54 -14.37
N THR A 27 -12.29 -12.55 -13.05
CA THR A 27 -12.23 -11.33 -12.26
C THR A 27 -10.78 -10.87 -12.14
N LYS A 28 -10.50 -9.65 -12.61
CA LYS A 28 -9.17 -9.03 -12.55
C LYS A 28 -8.93 -8.28 -11.25
N PHE A 29 -9.85 -8.40 -10.28
CA PHE A 29 -9.82 -7.67 -9.03
C PHE A 29 -9.96 -8.67 -7.88
N THR A 30 -8.85 -8.97 -7.20
CA THR A 30 -8.83 -9.92 -6.07
C THR A 30 -7.95 -9.40 -4.94
N GLY A 31 -8.18 -9.88 -3.72
CA GLY A 31 -7.41 -9.47 -2.54
C GLY A 31 -7.61 -10.42 -1.37
N PHE A 32 -6.90 -10.21 -0.26
CA PHE A 32 -7.03 -11.09 0.91
C PHE A 32 -8.02 -10.58 1.96
N ASN A 33 -8.27 -9.27 2.04
CA ASN A 33 -9.29 -8.66 2.89
C ASN A 33 -9.60 -7.21 2.47
N PHE A 34 -10.88 -6.82 2.44
CA PHE A 34 -11.30 -5.42 2.59
C PHE A 34 -11.62 -5.23 4.06
N GLN A 35 -10.68 -4.77 4.88
CA GLN A 35 -11.00 -4.49 6.27
C GLN A 35 -11.88 -3.23 6.30
N LYS A 36 -13.15 -3.40 6.70
CA LYS A 36 -14.10 -2.28 6.87
C LYS A 36 -13.53 -1.18 7.76
N ASP A 37 -12.68 -1.58 8.70
CA ASP A 37 -12.00 -0.71 9.66
C ASP A 37 -10.47 -0.72 9.41
N LEU A 38 -10.01 -0.78 8.15
CA LEU A 38 -8.59 -0.78 7.83
C LEU A 38 -7.94 0.51 8.35
N LYS A 39 -7.40 0.45 9.58
CA LYS A 39 -6.72 1.56 10.23
C LYS A 39 -5.37 1.84 9.60
N ALA A 40 -4.78 0.85 8.94
CA ALA A 40 -3.52 0.96 8.22
C ALA A 40 -3.41 -0.09 7.10
N TYR A 41 -2.82 0.29 5.97
CA TYR A 41 -2.34 -0.62 4.95
C TYR A 41 -0.96 -1.13 5.35
N LEU A 42 -0.78 -2.44 5.29
CA LEU A 42 0.51 -3.11 5.48
C LEU A 42 1.04 -3.56 4.12
N LYS A 43 2.31 -3.26 3.85
CA LYS A 43 3.02 -3.72 2.65
C LYS A 43 4.44 -4.16 3.00
N ASP A 44 4.89 -5.21 2.34
CA ASP A 44 6.30 -5.59 2.33
C ASP A 44 7.09 -4.59 1.49
N PHE A 45 8.28 -4.22 1.96
CA PHE A 45 9.23 -3.38 1.26
C PHE A 45 10.59 -4.07 1.20
N SER A 46 11.25 -3.96 0.05
CA SER A 46 12.62 -4.41 -0.17
C SER A 46 13.32 -3.40 -1.06
N GLY A 47 14.25 -2.66 -0.48
CA GLY A 47 15.08 -1.68 -1.17
C GLY A 47 16.41 -2.26 -1.67
N ASP A 48 17.27 -1.38 -2.18
CA ASP A 48 18.50 -1.76 -2.89
C ASP A 48 19.58 -2.35 -1.98
N LYS A 49 19.48 -2.12 -0.67
CA LYS A 49 20.46 -2.57 0.33
C LYS A 49 19.79 -3.34 1.47
N SER A 50 19.21 -4.49 1.18
CA SER A 50 18.55 -5.34 2.20
C SER A 50 19.47 -5.71 3.39
N GLY A 51 20.78 -5.88 3.15
CA GLY A 51 21.78 -6.08 4.22
C GLY A 51 22.05 -4.85 5.10
N CYS A 52 21.51 -3.68 4.71
CA CYS A 52 21.50 -2.44 5.49
C CYS A 52 20.14 -2.16 6.09
N ILE A 53 19.36 -3.19 6.46
CA ILE A 53 18.02 -3.03 7.06
C ILE A 53 17.02 -2.27 6.17
N ASP A 54 17.25 -2.26 4.85
CA ASP A 54 16.37 -1.63 3.85
C ASP A 54 15.26 -2.59 3.36
N TYR A 55 14.76 -3.43 4.26
CA TYR A 55 13.63 -4.32 3.96
C TYR A 55 12.82 -4.58 5.24
N GLY A 56 11.53 -4.83 5.07
CA GLY A 56 10.62 -5.12 6.16
C GLY A 56 9.22 -4.64 5.85
N PHE A 57 8.49 -4.24 6.88
CA PHE A 57 7.09 -3.87 6.78
C PHE A 57 6.87 -2.36 6.79
N PHE A 58 6.02 -1.90 5.87
CA PHE A 58 5.60 -0.52 5.75
C PHE A 58 4.12 -0.37 6.05
N TYR A 59 3.81 0.53 6.98
CA TYR A 59 2.46 0.88 7.38
C TYR A 59 2.09 2.26 6.86
N MET A 60 0.90 2.35 6.26
CA MET A 60 0.32 3.60 5.78
C MET A 60 -1.08 3.80 6.32
N TRP A 61 -1.43 4.99 6.79
CA TRP A 61 -2.81 5.28 7.20
C TRP A 61 -3.22 6.72 6.95
N ILE A 62 -4.51 6.91 6.72
CA ILE A 62 -5.15 8.23 6.67
C ILE A 62 -6.25 8.22 7.72
N LYS A 63 -6.22 9.19 8.64
CA LYS A 63 -7.25 9.33 9.66
C LYS A 63 -8.43 10.13 9.10
N PRO A 64 -9.68 9.77 9.42
CA PRO A 64 -10.86 10.52 9.00
C PRO A 64 -10.82 12.00 9.40
N GLU A 65 -10.24 12.30 10.57
CA GLU A 65 -10.16 13.66 11.12
C GLU A 65 -9.10 14.52 10.41
N THR A 66 -8.13 13.90 9.72
CA THR A 66 -7.05 14.57 9.00
C THR A 66 -6.85 13.93 7.61
N PRO A 67 -7.83 14.05 6.69
CA PRO A 67 -7.84 13.31 5.43
C PRO A 67 -6.73 13.71 4.44
N THR A 68 -6.07 14.84 4.69
CA THR A 68 -4.94 15.35 3.90
C THR A 68 -3.58 14.95 4.49
N GLN A 69 -3.57 14.15 5.56
CA GLN A 69 -2.34 13.68 6.20
C GLN A 69 -2.24 12.16 6.07
N LEU A 70 -1.18 11.71 5.40
CA LEU A 70 -0.81 10.32 5.33
C LEU A 70 0.26 10.04 6.40
N GLY A 71 -0.08 9.22 7.38
CA GLY A 71 0.88 8.68 8.34
C GLY A 71 1.63 7.50 7.73
N VAL A 72 2.94 7.49 7.93
CA VAL A 72 3.83 6.43 7.46
C VAL A 72 4.75 5.97 8.57
N ASN A 73 4.95 4.66 8.68
CA ASN A 73 5.85 4.05 9.64
C ASN A 73 6.47 2.80 9.02
N PHE A 74 7.79 2.66 9.19
CA PHE A 74 8.56 1.58 8.58
C PHE A 74 9.25 0.78 9.67
N HIS A 75 9.01 -0.53 9.66
CA HIS A 75 9.59 -1.49 10.58
C HIS A 75 10.52 -2.41 9.79
N PRO A 76 11.85 -2.22 9.88
CA PRO A 76 12.80 -3.12 9.25
C PRO A 76 12.74 -4.49 9.93
N ASP A 77 12.91 -5.55 9.15
CA ASP A 77 12.85 -6.94 9.65
C ASP A 77 14.16 -7.40 10.31
N ASN A 78 15.29 -6.76 9.97
CA ASN A 78 16.60 -7.07 10.53
C ASN A 78 17.05 -5.97 11.50
N ASP A 79 17.61 -6.40 12.63
CA ASP A 79 18.28 -5.52 13.60
C ASP A 79 19.81 -5.49 13.39
N ILE A 80 20.32 -6.28 12.45
CA ILE A 80 21.75 -6.49 12.22
C ILE A 80 22.09 -6.16 10.77
N VAL A 81 23.14 -5.36 10.61
CA VAL A 81 23.73 -5.03 9.31
C VAL A 81 24.68 -6.15 8.85
N THR A 82 24.53 -6.61 7.61
CA THR A 82 25.33 -7.70 7.02
C THR A 82 26.25 -7.26 5.87
N GLN A 83 26.27 -5.95 5.55
CA GLN A 83 27.11 -5.38 4.49
C GLN A 83 27.62 -3.97 4.88
N ASN A 84 28.40 -3.32 4.01
CA ASN A 84 28.82 -1.95 4.26
C ASN A 84 27.66 -0.96 4.08
N CYS A 85 27.25 -0.34 5.18
CA CYS A 85 26.15 0.62 5.26
C CYS A 85 26.63 2.03 5.64
N SER A 86 27.90 2.33 5.38
CA SER A 86 28.43 3.69 5.56
C SER A 86 27.59 4.69 4.78
N ASN A 87 27.11 5.73 5.48
CA ASN A 87 26.22 6.77 4.94
C ASN A 87 24.87 6.27 4.41
N PHE A 88 24.44 5.07 4.79
CA PHE A 88 23.13 4.56 4.41
C PHE A 88 22.01 5.19 5.26
N GLN A 89 20.88 5.47 4.62
CA GLN A 89 19.61 5.79 5.26
C GLN A 89 18.53 4.91 4.64
N THR A 90 17.56 4.50 5.46
CA THR A 90 16.43 3.70 4.98
C THR A 90 15.68 4.43 3.88
N THR A 91 15.30 3.70 2.84
CA THR A 91 14.56 4.28 1.70
C THR A 91 13.20 4.79 2.17
N LEU A 92 12.54 4.04 3.06
CA LEU A 92 11.27 4.44 3.61
C LEU A 92 11.45 5.32 4.87
N PRO A 93 10.65 6.39 4.98
CA PRO A 93 10.64 7.22 6.17
C PRO A 93 9.98 6.47 7.33
N ASP A 94 10.61 6.55 8.51
CA ASP A 94 10.00 6.09 9.75
C ASP A 94 9.31 7.25 10.50
N ASN A 95 8.11 6.97 11.01
CA ASN A 95 7.31 7.85 11.85
C ASN A 95 7.13 9.27 11.27
N LYS A 96 6.76 9.35 9.99
CA LYS A 96 6.51 10.64 9.30
C LYS A 96 5.04 10.86 8.99
N ILE A 97 4.70 12.14 8.87
CA ILE A 97 3.43 12.60 8.31
C ILE A 97 3.75 13.25 6.96
N ILE A 98 3.08 12.78 5.92
CA ILE A 98 3.16 13.33 4.56
C ILE A 98 1.88 14.14 4.31
N HIS A 99 2.04 15.41 3.94
CA HIS A 99 0.92 16.28 3.58
C HIS A 99 0.55 16.07 2.11
N LEU A 100 -0.67 15.62 1.87
CA LEU A 100 -1.19 15.35 0.53
C LEU A 100 -1.71 16.66 -0.09
N THR A 101 -1.28 16.94 -1.32
CA THR A 101 -1.82 18.03 -2.13
C THR A 101 -2.80 17.47 -3.16
N LYS A 102 -3.86 18.21 -3.45
CA LYS A 102 -4.81 17.85 -4.52
C LYS A 102 -4.06 17.88 -5.87
N GLN A 103 -4.15 16.81 -6.64
CA GLN A 103 -3.68 16.75 -8.03
C GLN A 103 -4.66 17.46 -8.96
#